data_AF-A0A968EGK4-F1
#
_entry.id   AF-A0A968EGK4-F1
#
_cell.length_a   1.000
_cell.length_b   1.000
_cell.length_c   1.000
_cell.angle_alpha   90.00
_cell.angle_beta   90.00
_cell.angle_gamma   90.00
#
_symmetry.space_group_name_H-M   'P 1'
#
loop_
_entity.id
_entity.type
_entity.pdbx_description
1 polymer ?
#
loop_
_entity_poly.entity_id
_entity_poly.type
_entity_poly.pdbx_seq_one_letter_code
_entity_poly.pdbx_strand_id
1 'polypeptide(L)'
;EARIGVIVSIIAGFGSIISEVGAVMMVGGNIEHSTRVLTTAIVLETRKGNFDLAMAIGVVLLGISFMTNLAMLKLQGRNFDE
;
A
#
# COMPACT_ATOMS: atom_id res chain seq x y z
N GLU A 1 -2.64 -3.45 28.10
CA GLU A 1 -2.04 -4.46 27.21
C GLU A 1 -2.76 -4.62 25.88
N ALA A 2 -4.08 -4.88 25.86
CA ALA A 2 -4.83 -5.09 24.62
C ALA A 2 -4.73 -3.94 23.59
N ARG A 3 -4.65 -2.68 24.03
CA ARG A 3 -4.53 -1.51 23.14
C ARG A 3 -3.30 -1.56 22.22
N ILE A 4 -2.15 -2.00 22.71
CA ILE A 4 -0.93 -2.10 21.90
C ILE A 4 -1.06 -3.24 20.90
N GLY A 5 -1.58 -4.39 21.34
CA GLY A 5 -1.83 -5.54 20.47
C GLY A 5 -2.75 -5.20 19.29
N VAL A 6 -3.86 -4.48 19.55
CA VAL A 6 -4.79 -4.04 18.50
C VAL A 6 -4.10 -3.12 17.47
N ILE A 7 -3.27 -2.17 17.93
CA ILE A 7 -2.55 -1.27 17.03
C ILE A 7 -1.57 -2.05 16.14
N VAL A 8 -0.83 -3.01 16.70
CA VAL A 8 0.10 -3.87 15.94
C VAL A 8 -0.64 -4.69 14.88
N SER A 9 -1.79 -5.28 15.22
CA SER A 9 -2.61 -6.03 14.26
C SER A 9 -3.12 -5.14 13.11
N ILE A 10 -3.50 -3.90 13.38
CA ILE A 10 -3.91 -2.93 12.34
C ILE A 10 -2.75 -2.62 11.40
N ILE A 11 -1.55 -2.35 11.94
CA ILE A 11 -0.36 -2.04 11.14
C ILE A 11 0.01 -3.25 10.25
N ALA A 12 -0.01 -4.46 10.82
CA ALA A 12 0.26 -5.69 10.06
C ALA A 12 -0.76 -5.90 8.94
N GLY A 13 -2.05 -5.69 9.22
CA GLY A 13 -3.11 -5.78 8.22
C GLY A 13 -2.97 -4.73 7.12
N PHE A 14 -2.64 -3.49 7.47
CA PHE A 14 -2.39 -2.42 6.51
C PHE A 14 -1.22 -2.74 5.56
N GLY A 15 -0.09 -3.19 6.11
CA GLY A 15 1.08 -3.58 5.32
C GLY A 15 0.79 -4.74 4.36
N SER A 16 -0.07 -5.68 4.76
CA SER A 16 -0.52 -6.79 3.91
C SER A 16 -1.39 -6.30 2.75
N ILE A 17 -2.43 -5.50 3.04
CA ILE A 17 -3.43 -5.12 2.01
C ILE A 17 -2.91 -4.08 1.02
N ILE A 18 -2.01 -3.17 1.44
CA ILE A 18 -1.51 -2.10 0.57
C ILE A 18 -0.72 -2.63 -0.63
N SER A 19 -0.20 -3.84 -0.53
CA SER A 19 0.57 -4.52 -1.58
C SER A 19 -0.26 -5.54 -2.37
N GLU A 20 -1.54 -5.71 -2.06
CA GLU A 20 -2.39 -6.71 -2.71
C GLU A 20 -2.70 -6.31 -4.16
N VAL A 21 -2.52 -7.26 -5.07
CA VAL A 21 -2.75 -7.09 -6.51
C VAL A 21 -3.60 -8.20 -7.06
N GLY A 22 -3.28 -9.45 -6.71
CA GLY A 22 -3.86 -10.63 -7.34
C GLY A 22 -5.36 -10.69 -7.11
N ALA A 23 -5.79 -10.58 -5.86
CA ALA A 23 -7.20 -10.56 -5.51
C ALA A 23 -7.93 -9.41 -6.20
N VAL A 24 -7.35 -8.20 -6.18
CA VAL A 24 -7.95 -6.99 -6.76
C VAL A 24 -8.10 -7.11 -8.28
N MET A 25 -7.12 -7.70 -8.97
CA MET A 25 -7.21 -7.94 -10.41
C MET A 25 -8.28 -8.98 -10.77
N MET A 26 -8.43 -10.04 -9.97
CA MET A 26 -9.41 -11.12 -10.23
C MET A 26 -10.85 -10.65 -10.06
N VAL A 27 -11.14 -9.76 -9.10
CA VAL A 27 -12.50 -9.28 -8.81
C VAL A 27 -12.94 -8.06 -9.62
N GLY A 28 -12.12 -7.60 -10.58
CA GLY A 28 -12.46 -6.45 -11.42
C GLY A 28 -12.03 -5.07 -10.87
N GLY A 29 -11.10 -5.02 -9.92
CA GLY A 29 -10.51 -3.78 -9.38
C GLY A 29 -9.52 -3.08 -10.33
N ASN A 30 -9.75 -3.14 -11.65
CA ASN A 30 -8.92 -2.51 -12.67
C ASN A 30 -9.73 -1.64 -13.66
N ILE A 31 -10.93 -1.20 -13.27
CA ILE A 31 -11.74 -0.30 -14.09
C ILE A 31 -11.17 1.11 -13.97
N GLU A 32 -10.82 1.69 -15.11
CA GLU A 32 -10.27 3.05 -15.21
C GLU A 32 -11.21 4.06 -14.55
N HIS A 33 -10.64 4.97 -13.76
CA HIS A 33 -11.37 6.03 -13.04
C HIS A 33 -12.49 5.57 -12.09
N SER A 34 -12.63 4.27 -11.81
CA SER A 34 -13.67 3.76 -10.90
C SER A 34 -13.09 2.89 -9.79
N THR A 35 -12.44 1.78 -10.13
CA THR A 35 -11.98 0.78 -9.14
C THR A 35 -10.49 0.50 -9.20
N ARG A 36 -9.78 1.09 -10.16
CA ARG A 36 -8.33 0.90 -10.35
C ARG A 36 -7.55 1.50 -9.18
N VAL A 37 -6.79 0.64 -8.50
CA VAL A 37 -5.84 1.02 -7.45
C VAL A 37 -4.42 1.14 -8.03
N LEU A 38 -3.51 1.79 -7.28
CA LEU A 38 -2.13 2.01 -7.73
C LEU A 38 -1.41 0.70 -8.07
N THR A 39 -1.61 -0.35 -7.27
CA THR A 39 -0.96 -1.65 -7.47
C THR A 39 -1.40 -2.34 -8.77
N THR A 40 -2.70 -2.28 -9.11
CA THR A 40 -3.22 -2.81 -10.38
C THR A 40 -2.86 -1.94 -11.57
N ALA A 41 -2.76 -0.62 -11.39
CA ALA A 41 -2.25 0.30 -12.40
C ALA A 41 -0.78 0.01 -12.77
N ILE A 42 0.09 -0.27 -11.79
CA ILE A 42 1.49 -0.67 -12.03
C ILE A 42 1.54 -1.92 -12.91
N VAL A 43 0.76 -2.95 -12.57
CA VAL A 43 0.73 -4.18 -13.36
C VAL A 43 0.16 -3.95 -14.77
N LEU A 44 -0.88 -3.13 -14.90
CA LEU A 44 -1.47 -2.81 -16.19
C LEU A 44 -0.49 -2.09 -17.11
N GLU A 45 0.19 -1.04 -16.62
CA GLU A 45 1.14 -0.26 -17.41
C GLU A 45 2.40 -1.07 -17.75
N THR A 46 2.86 -1.93 -16.83
CA THR A 46 3.94 -2.89 -17.11
C THR A 46 3.55 -3.86 -18.23
N ARG A 47 2.32 -4.37 -18.24
CA ARG A 47 1.81 -5.26 -19.31
C ARG A 47 1.63 -4.55 -20.65
N LYS A 48 1.40 -3.24 -20.65
CA LYS A 48 1.36 -2.40 -21.86
C LYS A 48 2.76 -2.06 -22.40
N GLY A 49 3.83 -2.33 -21.63
CA GLY A 49 5.20 -1.93 -21.96
C GLY A 49 5.55 -0.49 -21.53
N ASN A 50 4.66 0.20 -20.82
CA ASN A 50 4.85 1.56 -20.31
C ASN A 50 5.62 1.54 -18.98
N PHE A 51 6.88 1.10 -19.00
CA PHE A 51 7.68 0.95 -17.78
C PHE A 51 7.94 2.27 -17.07
N ASP A 52 8.10 3.37 -17.81
CA ASP A 52 8.32 4.71 -17.23
C ASP A 52 7.14 5.11 -16.33
N LEU A 53 5.92 4.94 -16.82
CA LEU A 53 4.70 5.25 -16.06
C LEU A 53 4.52 4.26 -14.89
N ALA A 54 4.77 2.97 -15.11
CA ALA A 54 4.69 1.96 -14.06
C ALA A 54 5.66 2.27 -12.90
N MET A 55 6.90 2.67 -13.22
CA MET A 55 7.89 3.08 -12.21
C MET A 55 7.48 4.36 -11.49
N ALA A 56 6.97 5.37 -12.22
CA ALA A 56 6.51 6.60 -11.60
C ALA A 56 5.39 6.34 -10.58
N ILE A 57 4.39 5.52 -10.93
CA ILE A 57 3.31 5.11 -10.01
C ILE A 57 3.87 4.30 -8.84
N GLY A 58 4.85 3.42 -9.10
CA GLY A 58 5.53 2.63 -8.08
C GLY A 58 6.24 3.48 -7.02
N VAL A 59 6.97 4.52 -7.45
CA VAL A 59 7.64 5.46 -6.53
C VAL A 59 6.61 6.23 -5.69
N VAL A 60 5.51 6.67 -6.29
CA VAL A 60 4.42 7.35 -5.57
C VAL A 60 3.81 6.42 -4.52
N LEU A 61 3.51 5.17 -4.87
CA LEU A 61 2.97 4.18 -3.94
C LEU A 61 3.93 3.91 -2.78
N LEU A 62 5.23 3.75 -3.06
CA LEU A 62 6.25 3.59 -2.02
C LEU A 62 6.28 4.81 -1.08
N GLY A 63 6.26 6.03 -1.64
CA GLY A 63 6.20 7.25 -0.85
C GLY A 63 5.00 7.28 0.10
N ILE A 64 3.81 6.94 -0.39
CA ILE A 64 2.59 6.87 0.42
C ILE A 64 2.70 5.79 1.50
N SER A 65 3.23 4.61 1.14
CA SER A 65 3.40 3.49 2.07
C SER A 65 4.36 3.85 3.22
N PHE A 66 5.52 4.44 2.91
CA PHE A 66 6.47 4.92 3.91
C PHE A 66 5.88 6.01 4.80
N MET A 67 5.21 7.00 4.22
CA MET A 67 4.57 8.08 4.99
C MET A 67 3.50 7.54 5.94
N THR A 68 2.66 6.63 5.47
CA THR A 68 1.61 6.03 6.31
C THR A 68 2.21 5.16 7.41
N ASN A 69 3.24 4.37 7.09
CA ASN A 69 3.94 3.54 8.07
C ASN A 69 4.63 4.39 9.14
N LEU A 70 5.31 5.48 8.76
CA LEU A 70 5.94 6.42 9.70
C LEU A 70 4.91 7.15 10.57
N ALA A 71 3.78 7.56 10.00
CA ALA A 71 2.69 8.16 10.76
C ALA A 71 2.11 7.19 11.79
N MET A 72 1.86 5.94 11.41
CA MET A 72 1.41 4.89 12.31
C MET A 72 2.42 4.61 13.43
N LEU A 73 3.71 4.53 13.09
CA LEU A 73 4.78 4.32 14.06
C LEU A 73 4.86 5.46 15.08
N LYS A 74 4.74 6.71 14.63
CA LYS A 74 4.74 7.89 15.50
C LYS A 74 3.51 7.93 16.41
N LEU A 75 2.33 7.58 15.89
CA LEU A 75 1.08 7.49 16.67
C LEU A 75 1.08 6.35 17.69
N GLN A 76 1.82 5.27 17.43
CA GLN A 76 1.98 4.16 18.37
C GLN A 76 2.72 4.59 19.65
N GLY A 77 3.45 5.71 19.64
CA GLY A 77 4.15 6.20 20.82
C GLY A 77 5.25 5.26 21.27
N ARG A 78 5.85 4.50 20.34
CA ARG A 78 7.21 4.01 20.59
C ARG A 78 8.08 5.26 20.58
N ASN A 79 8.35 5.81 21.77
CA ASN A 79 9.61 6.47 21.97
C ASN A 79 10.65 5.56 21.32
N PHE A 80 11.42 6.11 20.38
CA PHE A 80 12.66 5.50 19.91
C PHE A 80 13.71 5.54 21.03
N ASP A 81 13.30 5.26 22.26
CA ASP A 81 14.15 5.15 23.42
C ASP A 81 14.29 3.65 23.67
N GLU A 82 15.55 3.24 23.57
CA GLU A 82 16.12 1.95 23.97
C GLU A 82 15.55 1.40 25.28
#